data_AF-A0A3M2DTD6-F1
#
_entry.id   AF-A0A3M2DTD6-F1
#
_cell.length_a   1.000
_cell.length_b   1.000
_cell.length_c   1.000
_cell.angle_alpha   90.00
_cell.angle_beta   90.00
_cell.angle_gamma   90.00
#
_symmetry.space_group_name_H-M   'P 1'
#
loop_
_entity.id
_entity.type
_entity.pdbx_description
1 polymer ?
#
loop_
_entity_poly.entity_id
_entity_poly.type
_entity_poly.pdbx_seq_one_letter_code
_entity_poly.pdbx_strand_id
1 'polypeptide(L)'
;ADGVKAWTFYYTAFLKTAPKTDELSMDFHTADKKKAYVANKRLQVDRNLTVVTGRVTITEDDGPAAGRTYHVILRARRGNRDIDLARTTLTLK
;
A
#
# COMPACT_ATOMS: atom_id res chain seq x y z
N ALA A 1 12.25 19.53 18.14
CA ALA A 1 11.70 19.23 16.81
C ALA A 1 10.99 17.91 16.95
N ASP A 2 9.67 17.95 17.11
CA ASP A 2 8.89 16.74 17.33
C ASP A 2 8.91 15.93 16.03
N GLY A 3 9.62 14.80 16.07
CA GLY A 3 9.78 13.93 14.92
C GLY A 3 8.43 13.32 14.57
N VAL A 4 7.95 13.59 13.35
CA VAL A 4 6.75 12.95 12.81
C VAL A 4 6.95 11.45 12.82
N LYS A 5 6.02 10.71 13.44
CA LYS A 5 6.12 9.25 13.52
C LYS A 5 6.08 8.66 12.11
N ALA A 6 7.02 7.77 11.82
CA ALA A 6 7.15 7.12 10.52
C ALA A 6 7.23 5.61 10.68
N TRP A 7 6.52 4.88 9.83
CA TRP A 7 6.56 3.44 9.74
C TRP A 7 7.17 3.05 8.41
N THR A 8 8.28 2.32 8.46
CA THR A 8 8.92 1.75 7.27
C THR A 8 8.74 0.24 7.29
N PHE A 9 8.29 -0.32 6.18
CA PHE A 9 8.07 -1.76 6.04
C PHE A 9 8.61 -2.25 4.72
N TYR A 10 9.13 -3.46 4.77
CA TYR A 10 9.47 -4.25 3.60
C TYR A 10 8.27 -5.11 3.25
N TYR A 11 7.87 -5.12 1.99
CA TYR A 11 6.78 -5.95 1.51
C TYR A 11 7.27 -6.96 0.49
N THR A 12 6.55 -8.07 0.41
CA THR A 12 6.60 -9.03 -0.68
C THR A 12 5.16 -9.39 -1.02
N ALA A 13 4.76 -9.20 -2.27
CA ALA A 13 3.44 -9.55 -2.74
C ALA A 13 3.54 -10.54 -3.91
N PHE A 14 2.76 -11.62 -3.80
CA PHE A 14 2.64 -12.66 -4.81
C PHE A 14 1.36 -12.41 -5.61
N LEU A 15 1.52 -12.01 -6.87
CA LEU A 15 0.45 -11.62 -7.76
C LEU A 15 0.04 -12.80 -8.64
N LYS A 16 -1.27 -12.97 -8.87
CA LYS A 16 -1.79 -13.99 -9.79
C LYS A 16 -1.33 -13.78 -11.24
N THR A 17 -1.13 -12.52 -11.62
CA THR A 17 -0.64 -12.11 -12.95
C THR A 17 0.30 -10.94 -12.79
N ALA A 18 1.28 -10.81 -13.68
CA ALA A 18 2.15 -9.64 -13.73
C ALA A 18 1.34 -8.33 -13.79
N PRO A 19 1.81 -7.24 -13.17
CA PRO A 19 1.04 -6.01 -13.05
C PRO A 19 0.81 -5.34 -14.42
N LYS A 20 1.73 -5.54 -15.38
CA LYS A 20 1.76 -4.93 -16.73
C LYS A 20 1.97 -3.41 -16.74
N THR A 21 2.33 -2.85 -15.60
CA THR A 21 2.68 -1.44 -15.35
C THR A 21 3.94 -1.40 -14.48
N ASP A 22 4.75 -0.37 -14.66
CA ASP A 22 5.94 -0.06 -13.84
C ASP A 22 5.57 0.65 -12.53
N GLU A 23 4.36 1.22 -12.45
CA GLU A 23 3.85 1.88 -11.25
C GLU A 23 2.68 1.12 -10.62
N LEU A 24 2.74 0.88 -9.30
CA LEU A 24 1.64 0.43 -8.45
C LEU A 24 1.33 1.46 -7.36
N SER A 25 0.12 1.38 -6.81
CA SER A 25 -0.30 2.14 -5.63
C SER A 25 -0.50 1.18 -4.46
N MET A 26 0.08 1.49 -3.31
CA MET A 26 -0.25 0.83 -2.05
C MET A 26 -1.17 1.73 -1.24
N ASP A 27 -2.44 1.35 -1.20
CA ASP A 27 -3.52 2.12 -0.59
C ASP A 27 -3.78 1.64 0.84
N PHE A 28 -3.92 2.59 1.76
CA PHE A 28 -4.24 2.37 3.15
C PHE A 28 -5.68 2.77 3.39
N HIS A 29 -6.49 1.81 3.83
CA HIS A 29 -7.88 2.01 4.21
C HIS A 29 -8.07 1.67 5.69
N THR A 30 -9.00 2.33 6.37
CA THR A 30 -9.37 1.94 7.74
C THR A 30 -9.86 0.49 7.77
N ALA A 31 -9.57 -0.25 8.84
CA ALA A 31 -10.06 -1.63 9.00
C ALA A 31 -11.49 -1.71 9.59
N ASP A 32 -12.15 -0.56 9.79
CA ASP A 32 -13.54 -0.50 10.24
C ASP A 32 -14.52 -0.82 9.09
N LYS A 33 -15.82 -0.83 9.41
CA LYS A 33 -16.88 -1.14 8.43
C LYS A 33 -16.92 -0.17 7.24
N LYS A 34 -16.43 1.06 7.40
CA LYS A 34 -16.45 2.08 6.33
C LYS A 34 -15.31 1.91 5.34
N LYS A 35 -14.20 1.26 5.74
CA LYS A 35 -13.01 1.07 4.91
C LYS A 35 -12.56 2.36 4.22
N ALA A 36 -12.61 3.46 4.96
CA ALA A 36 -12.34 4.78 4.45
C ALA A 36 -10.89 4.85 3.96
N TYR A 37 -10.68 5.44 2.78
CA TYR A 37 -9.33 5.72 2.27
C TYR A 37 -8.62 6.69 3.22
N VAL A 38 -7.34 6.43 3.46
CA VAL A 38 -6.48 7.26 4.32
C VAL A 38 -5.37 7.87 3.50
N ALA A 39 -4.57 7.03 2.84
CA ALA A 39 -3.39 7.46 2.11
C ALA A 39 -3.01 6.43 1.04
N ASN A 40 -2.10 6.82 0.16
CA ASN A 40 -1.41 5.89 -0.72
C ASN A 40 0.08 6.19 -0.82
N LYS A 41 0.84 5.20 -1.26
CA LYS A 41 2.23 5.36 -1.69
C LYS A 41 2.40 4.74 -3.07
N ARG A 42 3.06 5.48 -3.95
CA ARG A 42 3.42 5.00 -5.29
C ARG A 42 4.68 4.16 -5.21
N LEU A 43 4.69 3.07 -5.98
CA LEU A 43 5.73 2.06 -5.96
C LEU A 43 6.19 1.80 -7.39
N GLN A 44 7.50 1.89 -7.61
CA GLN A 44 8.12 1.44 -8.85
C GLN A 44 8.35 -0.07 -8.77
N VAL A 45 7.92 -0.82 -9.77
CA VAL A 45 8.00 -2.28 -9.81
C VAL A 45 8.42 -2.79 -11.18
N ASP A 46 8.90 -4.02 -11.24
CA ASP A 46 9.04 -4.72 -12.51
C ASP A 46 7.66 -5.12 -13.05
N ARG A 47 7.32 -4.60 -14.22
CA ARG A 47 6.01 -4.81 -14.86
C ARG A 47 5.72 -6.26 -15.26
N ASN A 48 6.76 -7.10 -15.35
CA ASN A 48 6.72 -8.46 -15.88
C ASN A 48 6.81 -9.53 -14.78
N LEU A 49 7.20 -9.17 -13.55
CA LEU A 49 7.29 -10.11 -12.45
C LEU A 49 5.96 -10.27 -11.72
N THR A 50 5.66 -11.51 -11.34
CA THR A 50 4.51 -11.83 -10.48
C THR A 50 4.84 -11.71 -8.99
N VAL A 51 6.13 -11.60 -8.64
CA VAL A 51 6.57 -11.33 -7.28
C VAL A 51 7.12 -9.91 -7.24
N VAL A 52 6.47 -9.05 -6.45
CA VAL A 52 6.89 -7.67 -6.27
C VAL A 52 7.35 -7.47 -4.84
N THR A 53 8.51 -6.86 -4.68
CA THR A 53 9.09 -6.54 -3.37
C THR A 53 9.49 -5.08 -3.34
N GLY A 54 9.60 -4.53 -2.14
CA GLY A 54 10.03 -3.15 -2.00
C GLY A 54 10.01 -2.69 -0.56
N ARG A 55 10.39 -1.44 -0.40
CA ARG A 55 10.34 -0.72 0.86
C ARG A 55 9.41 0.47 0.71
N VAL A 56 8.55 0.66 1.68
CA VAL A 56 7.63 1.79 1.72
C VAL A 56 7.68 2.41 3.10
N THR A 57 7.56 3.73 3.13
CA THR A 57 7.51 4.52 4.36
C THR A 57 6.23 5.34 4.33
N ILE A 58 5.49 5.31 5.43
CA ILE A 58 4.31 6.14 5.65
C ILE A 58 4.47 6.89 6.97
N THR A 59 4.04 8.13 7.02
CA THR A 59 4.16 9.00 8.19
C THR A 59 2.78 9.32 8.75
N GLU A 60 2.75 9.81 9.99
CA GLU A 60 1.50 10.26 10.62
C GLU A 60 0.87 11.45 9.87
N ASP A 61 1.69 12.29 9.22
CA ASP A 61 1.23 13.38 8.33
C ASP A 61 0.45 12.89 7.11
N ASP A 62 0.68 11.65 6.66
CA ASP A 62 -0.12 11.04 5.59
C ASP A 62 -1.56 10.69 6.08
N GLY A 63 -1.84 10.79 7.38
CA GLY A 63 -3.12 10.46 8.02
C GLY A 63 -3.21 9.16 8.84
N PRO A 64 -2.36 8.11 8.69
CA PRO A 64 -2.44 6.96 9.57
C PRO A 64 -1.93 7.29 10.98
N ALA A 65 -2.37 6.51 11.98
CA ALA A 65 -2.07 6.74 13.38
C ALA A 65 -1.57 5.45 14.05
N ALA A 66 -0.76 5.62 15.10
CA ALA A 66 -0.27 4.53 15.93
C ALA A 66 -1.41 3.74 16.58
N GLY A 67 -1.20 2.44 16.79
CA GLY A 67 -2.16 1.52 17.40
C GLY A 67 -3.35 1.16 16.51
N ARG A 68 -3.45 1.70 15.29
CA ARG A 68 -4.55 1.43 14.37
C ARG A 68 -4.22 0.33 13.36
N THR A 69 -5.27 -0.36 12.94
CA THR A 69 -5.23 -1.41 11.93
C THR A 69 -5.80 -0.90 10.61
N TYR A 70 -5.11 -1.23 9.52
CA TYR A 70 -5.43 -0.79 8.17
C TYR A 70 -5.57 -1.98 7.23
N HIS A 71 -6.50 -1.89 6.29
CA HIS A 71 -6.48 -2.70 5.08
C HIS A 71 -5.51 -2.07 4.09
N VAL A 72 -4.47 -2.81 3.73
CA VAL A 72 -3.48 -2.39 2.76
C VAL A 72 -3.76 -3.11 1.45
N ILE A 73 -3.97 -2.36 0.37
CA ILE A 73 -4.33 -2.90 -0.94
C ILE A 73 -3.28 -2.45 -1.95
N LEU A 74 -2.68 -3.40 -2.65
CA LEU A 74 -1.80 -3.10 -3.76
C LEU A 74 -2.64 -3.06 -5.04
N ARG A 75 -2.60 -1.94 -5.76
CA ARG A 75 -3.41 -1.69 -6.96
C ARG A 75 -2.55 -1.35 -8.16
N ALA A 76 -2.97 -1.82 -9.33
CA ALA A 76 -2.48 -1.32 -10.62
C ALA A 76 -3.51 -0.42 -11.28
N ARG A 77 -3.03 0.66 -11.90
CA ARG A 77 -3.82 1.45 -12.83
C ARG A 77 -3.82 0.78 -14.20
N ARG A 78 -4.99 0.45 -14.75
CA ARG A 78 -5.12 -0.03 -16.14
C ARG A 78 -6.14 0.84 -16.88
N GLY A 79 -5.63 1.75 -17.72
CA GLY A 79 -6.46 2.76 -18.36
C GLY A 79 -7.15 3.63 -17.30
N ASN A 80 -8.49 3.65 -17.31
CA ASN A 80 -9.28 4.43 -16.37
C ASN A 80 -9.75 3.69 -15.12
N ARG A 81 -9.27 2.46 -14.87
CA ARG A 81 -9.68 1.64 -13.72
C ARG A 81 -8.51 1.24 -12.84
N ASP A 82 -8.78 1.15 -11.55
CA ASP A 82 -7.85 0.59 -10.57
C ASP A 82 -8.22 -0.87 -10.32
N ILE A 83 -7.20 -1.73 -10.31
CA ILE A 83 -7.36 -3.17 -10.15
C ILE A 83 -6.60 -3.59 -8.89
N ASP A 84 -7.31 -4.16 -7.93
CA ASP A 84 -6.72 -4.83 -6.76
C ASP A 84 -5.89 -6.04 -7.20
N LEU A 85 -4.61 -6.02 -6.87
CA LEU A 85 -3.67 -7.09 -7.15
C LEU A 85 -3.41 -7.97 -5.92
N ALA A 86 -3.31 -7.35 -4.75
CA ALA A 86 -3.10 -8.02 -3.48
C ALA A 86 -3.72 -7.20 -2.33
N ARG A 87 -4.01 -7.85 -1.22
CA ARG A 87 -4.52 -7.19 -0.01
C ARG A 87 -4.00 -7.87 1.24
N THR A 88 -3.79 -7.09 2.29
CA THR A 88 -3.45 -7.57 3.62
C THR A 88 -4.00 -6.63 4.68
N THR A 89 -3.82 -6.99 5.95
CA THR A 89 -4.13 -6.15 7.10
C THR A 89 -2.84 -5.84 7.85
N LEU A 90 -2.64 -4.59 8.24
CA LEU A 90 -1.45 -4.12 8.94
C LEU A 90 -1.84 -3.30 10.16
N THR A 91 -1.29 -3.64 11.33
CA THR A 91 -1.38 -2.81 12.53
C THR A 91 -0.10 -2.00 12.69
N LEU A 92 -0.23 -0.67 12.71
CA LEU A 92 0.89 0.23 12.94
C LEU A 92 1.12 0.36 14.45
N LYS A 93 2.30 -0.04 14.93
CA LYS A 93 2.66 0.04 16.35
C LYS A 93 3.35 1.37 16.67
#